data_AF-A0A6G3U8X2-F1
#
_entry.id   AF-A0A6G3U8X2-F1
#
_cell.length_a   1.000
_cell.length_b   1.000
_cell.length_c   1.000
_cell.angle_alpha   90.00
_cell.angle_beta   90.00
_cell.angle_gamma   90.00
#
_symmetry.space_group_name_H-M   'P 1'
#
loop_
_entity.id
_entity.type
_entity.pdbx_description
1 polymer ?
#
loop_
_entity_poly.entity_id
_entity_poly.type
_entity_poly.pdbx_seq_one_letter_code
_entity_poly.pdbx_strand_id
1 'polypeptide(L)'
;MLTQTTSRVLEPSDLDAALAVLDREPVANAFVTSRVQVAGLDPWRLGGEMWGWYEGGMLTSLCYAGANLVPICATPRAVRAFADRARRAGRRCSSIVGPAGPTAELWRLLEPQWGPAREVRAHQPLMVTDRAAEHVAPDPYVRRVRKD
;
A
#
# COMPACT_ATOMS: atom_id res chain seq x y z
N MET A 1 14.05 4.51 28.23
CA MET A 1 13.22 5.36 27.33
C MET A 1 12.18 4.48 26.68
N LEU A 2 10.89 4.77 26.87
CA LEU A 2 9.80 4.03 26.23
C LEU A 2 9.77 4.38 24.73
N THR A 3 10.18 3.46 23.87
CA THR A 3 9.99 3.59 22.42
C THR A 3 8.52 3.45 22.10
N GLN A 4 7.82 4.58 22.00
CA GLN A 4 6.38 4.62 21.75
C GLN A 4 6.09 4.07 20.35
N THR A 5 5.18 3.09 20.25
CA THR A 5 4.61 2.66 18.97
C THR A 5 3.30 3.36 18.75
N THR A 6 3.13 4.02 17.61
CA THR A 6 1.92 4.78 17.30
C THR A 6 1.49 4.53 15.85
N SER A 7 0.18 4.49 15.61
CA SER A 7 -0.41 4.57 14.28
C SER A 7 -1.14 5.89 14.14
N ARG A 8 -0.95 6.58 13.01
CA ARG A 8 -1.68 7.81 12.68
C ARG A 8 -1.82 7.98 11.17
N VAL A 9 -2.72 8.87 10.77
CA VAL A 9 -2.74 9.38 9.40
C VAL A 9 -1.52 10.26 9.19
N LEU A 10 -0.86 10.11 8.05
CA LEU A 10 0.26 10.94 7.64
C LEU A 10 -0.24 12.26 7.05
N GLU A 11 0.49 13.32 7.34
CA GLU A 11 0.24 14.66 6.86
C GLU A 11 1.21 15.00 5.72
N PRO A 12 0.98 16.08 4.94
CA PRO A 12 1.92 16.49 3.89
C PRO A 12 3.38 16.66 4.34
N SER A 13 3.61 17.00 5.62
CA SER A 13 4.93 17.11 6.24
C SER A 13 5.66 15.77 6.37
N ASP A 14 4.96 14.64 6.31
CA ASP A 14 5.55 13.29 6.39
C ASP A 14 5.98 12.73 5.02
N LEU A 15 5.86 13.52 3.94
CA LEU A 15 6.05 13.05 2.57
C LEU A 15 7.41 12.37 2.36
N ASP A 16 8.50 12.99 2.82
CA ASP A 16 9.85 12.44 2.64
C ASP A 16 10.01 11.11 3.38
N ALA A 17 9.45 11.00 4.59
CA ALA A 17 9.48 9.76 5.35
C ALA A 17 8.63 8.65 4.68
N ALA A 18 7.48 9.01 4.11
CA ALA A 18 6.64 8.08 3.38
C ALA A 18 7.33 7.58 2.10
N LEU A 19 7.95 8.48 1.33
CA LEU A 19 8.75 8.13 0.15
C LEU A 19 9.91 7.19 0.52
N ALA A 20 10.61 7.47 1.63
CA ALA A 20 11.68 6.60 2.10
C ALA A 20 11.22 5.17 2.47
N VAL A 21 9.95 4.98 2.88
CA VAL A 21 9.37 3.63 3.07
C VAL A 21 8.98 3.00 1.73
N LEU A 22 8.35 3.78 0.85
CA LEU A 22 7.94 3.32 -0.48
C LEU A 22 9.12 2.83 -1.32
N ASP A 23 10.25 3.53 -1.24
CA ASP A 23 11.47 3.24 -2.00
C ASP A 23 12.21 1.98 -1.52
N ARG A 24 11.82 1.36 -0.39
CA ARG A 24 12.43 0.09 0.08
C ARG A 24 12.12 -1.09 -0.83
N GLU A 25 10.92 -1.10 -1.41
CA GLU A 25 10.45 -2.14 -2.32
C GLU A 25 9.80 -1.51 -3.56
N PRO A 26 10.58 -0.86 -4.44
CA PRO A 26 10.05 0.05 -5.47
C PRO A 26 9.13 -0.66 -6.48
N VAL A 27 9.39 -1.95 -6.75
CA VAL A 27 8.55 -2.80 -7.59
C VAL A 27 7.20 -3.09 -6.93
N ALA A 28 7.21 -3.60 -5.69
CA ALA A 28 6.01 -3.96 -4.97
C ALA A 28 5.14 -2.74 -4.66
N ASN A 29 5.78 -1.59 -4.41
CA ASN A 29 5.14 -0.35 -4.03
C ASN A 29 4.82 0.56 -5.22
N ALA A 30 5.12 0.15 -6.46
CA ALA A 30 5.00 0.99 -7.66
C ALA A 30 3.61 1.64 -7.81
N PHE A 31 2.55 0.88 -7.51
CA PHE A 31 1.17 1.38 -7.55
C PHE A 31 0.98 2.62 -6.65
N VAL A 32 1.32 2.51 -5.36
CA VAL A 32 1.10 3.60 -4.40
C VAL A 32 2.12 4.71 -4.62
N THR A 33 3.36 4.38 -4.93
CA THR A 33 4.42 5.34 -5.24
C THR A 33 4.02 6.25 -6.40
N SER A 34 3.44 5.69 -7.47
CA SER A 34 2.97 6.49 -8.61
C SER A 34 1.92 7.53 -8.21
N ARG A 35 1.01 7.20 -7.28
CA ARG A 35 0.00 8.13 -6.77
C ARG A 35 0.63 9.21 -5.90
N VAL A 36 1.51 8.83 -4.97
CA VAL A 36 2.20 9.76 -4.08
C VAL A 36 3.08 10.74 -4.86
N GLN A 37 3.77 10.30 -5.92
CA GLN A 37 4.57 11.17 -6.77
C GLN A 37 3.74 12.24 -7.52
N VAL A 38 2.44 12.01 -7.73
CA VAL A 38 1.55 12.95 -8.41
C VAL A 38 0.79 13.84 -7.42
N ALA A 39 0.35 13.27 -6.30
CA ALA A 39 -0.58 13.89 -5.37
C ALA A 39 0.06 14.34 -4.04
N GLY A 40 1.28 13.89 -3.73
CA GLY A 40 1.82 13.97 -2.38
C GLY A 40 0.99 13.11 -1.42
N LEU A 41 0.79 13.62 -0.21
CA LEU A 41 -0.06 13.00 0.83
C LEU A 41 -1.39 13.74 1.05
N ASP A 42 -1.76 14.65 0.14
CA ASP A 42 -3.07 15.30 0.21
C ASP A 42 -4.20 14.27 -0.01
N PRO A 43 -5.11 14.05 0.96
CA PRO A 43 -6.05 12.94 0.88
C PRO A 43 -7.03 13.02 -0.30
N TRP A 44 -7.43 14.23 -0.69
CA TRP A 44 -8.31 14.43 -1.84
C TRP A 44 -7.57 14.01 -3.11
N ARG A 45 -6.41 14.60 -3.39
CA ARG A 45 -5.64 14.34 -4.62
C ARG A 45 -5.13 12.89 -4.68
N LEU A 46 -4.76 12.31 -3.53
CA LEU A 46 -4.30 10.93 -3.45
C LEU A 46 -5.44 9.93 -3.70
N GLY A 47 -6.68 10.32 -3.38
CA GLY A 47 -7.87 9.47 -3.46
C GLY A 47 -8.01 8.53 -2.26
N GLY A 48 -7.53 8.96 -1.09
CA GLY A 48 -7.49 8.17 0.14
C GLY A 48 -6.51 8.74 1.16
N GLU A 49 -6.44 8.11 2.33
CA GLU A 49 -5.48 8.46 3.37
C GLU A 49 -4.21 7.60 3.24
N MET A 50 -3.07 8.13 3.70
CA MET A 50 -1.90 7.32 3.99
C MET A 50 -1.80 7.12 5.50
N TRP A 51 -1.90 5.88 5.97
CA TRP A 51 -1.70 5.54 7.38
C TRP A 51 -0.23 5.16 7.60
N GLY A 52 0.35 5.66 8.69
CA GLY A 52 1.71 5.32 9.11
C GLY A 52 1.72 4.47 10.37
N TRP A 53 2.73 3.60 10.47
CA TRP A 53 3.09 2.88 11.68
C TRP A 53 4.51 3.23 12.10
N TYR A 54 4.65 3.69 13.34
CA TYR A 54 5.93 4.09 13.92
C TYR A 54 6.43 3.04 14.92
N GLU A 55 7.70 2.67 14.79
CA GLU A 55 8.43 1.86 15.77
C GLU A 55 9.71 2.59 16.16
N GLY A 56 9.92 2.82 17.46
CA GLY A 56 11.10 3.55 17.93
C GLY A 56 11.19 4.99 17.39
N GLY A 57 10.05 5.64 17.14
CA GLY A 57 10.00 6.99 16.56
C GLY A 57 10.26 7.07 15.06
N MET A 58 10.51 5.94 14.39
CA MET A 58 10.72 5.88 12.95
C MET A 58 9.49 5.33 12.23
N LEU A 59 9.16 5.91 11.09
CA LEU A 59 8.13 5.39 10.19
C LEU A 59 8.65 4.10 9.53
N THR A 60 8.00 2.98 9.82
CA THR A 60 8.46 1.66 9.39
C THR A 60 7.54 0.99 8.38
N SER A 61 6.25 1.27 8.46
CA SER A 61 5.24 0.70 7.57
C SER A 61 4.18 1.73 7.21
N LEU A 62 3.57 1.54 6.05
CA LEU A 62 2.46 2.34 5.57
C LEU A 62 1.24 1.47 5.28
N CYS A 63 0.08 2.10 5.21
CA CYS A 63 -1.10 1.54 4.58
C CYS A 63 -1.83 2.62 3.81
N TYR A 64 -1.91 2.47 2.48
CA TYR A 64 -2.75 3.34 1.67
C TYR A 64 -4.20 2.89 1.82
N ALA A 65 -5.07 3.79 2.27
CA ALA A 65 -6.48 3.55 2.52
C ALA A 65 -7.35 4.44 1.63
N GLY A 66 -7.61 3.97 0.42
CA GLY A 66 -8.53 4.59 -0.55
C GLY A 66 -9.53 3.59 -1.10
N ALA A 67 -9.78 3.62 -2.41
CA ALA A 67 -10.58 2.58 -3.08
C ALA A 67 -10.02 1.16 -2.88
N ASN A 68 -8.70 1.05 -2.70
CA ASN A 68 -8.01 -0.17 -2.26
C ASN A 68 -7.39 0.08 -0.89
N LEU A 69 -7.32 -0.96 -0.07
CA LEU A 69 -6.52 -0.99 1.15
C LEU A 69 -5.21 -1.71 0.87
N VAL A 70 -4.08 -1.02 0.98
CA VAL A 70 -2.77 -1.53 0.53
C VAL A 70 -1.75 -1.46 1.65
N PRO A 71 -1.43 -2.58 2.33
CA PRO A 71 -0.32 -2.63 3.29
C PRO A 71 1.03 -2.54 2.56
N ILE A 72 1.93 -1.72 3.08
CA ILE A 72 3.23 -1.38 2.45
C ILE A 72 4.32 -1.54 3.49
N CYS A 73 5.29 -2.42 3.21
CA CYS A 73 6.35 -2.82 4.15
C CYS A 73 5.77 -3.12 5.55
N ALA A 74 4.56 -3.70 5.59
CA ALA A 74 3.77 -3.81 6.81
C ALA A 74 4.26 -4.95 7.70
N THR A 75 4.86 -4.60 8.84
CA THR A 75 5.23 -5.58 9.86
C THR A 75 3.98 -6.22 10.46
N PRO A 76 4.08 -7.39 11.12
CA PRO A 76 2.93 -8.00 11.80
C PRO A 76 2.24 -7.08 12.81
N ARG A 77 3.00 -6.18 13.47
CA ARG A 77 2.43 -5.18 14.39
C ARG A 77 1.69 -4.09 13.64
N ALA A 78 2.26 -3.59 12.54
CA ALA A 78 1.62 -2.62 11.67
C ALA A 78 0.29 -3.16 11.10
N VAL A 79 0.28 -4.41 10.62
CA VAL A 79 -0.94 -5.06 10.09
C VAL A 79 -2.07 -5.06 11.13
N ARG A 80 -1.77 -5.41 12.39
CA ARG A 80 -2.77 -5.36 13.47
C ARG A 80 -3.30 -3.94 13.71
N ALA A 81 -2.40 -2.95 13.75
CA ALA A 81 -2.80 -1.55 13.95
C ALA A 81 -3.66 -1.02 12.79
N PHE A 82 -3.32 -1.36 11.55
CA PHE A 82 -4.11 -1.00 10.37
C PHE A 82 -5.45 -1.72 10.35
N ALA A 83 -5.51 -2.99 10.74
CA ALA A 83 -6.77 -3.74 10.88
C ALA A 83 -7.69 -3.08 11.91
N ASP A 84 -7.19 -2.72 13.09
CA ASP A 84 -7.99 -2.06 14.12
C ASP A 84 -8.52 -0.71 13.66
N ARG A 85 -7.71 0.08 12.93
CA ARG A 85 -8.17 1.33 12.33
C ARG A 85 -9.26 1.09 11.29
N ALA A 86 -9.06 0.15 10.37
CA ALA A 86 -10.02 -0.20 9.33
C ALA A 86 -11.35 -0.73 9.90
N ARG A 87 -11.31 -1.53 10.97
CA ARG A 87 -12.53 -2.01 11.68
C ARG A 87 -13.36 -0.86 12.22
N ARG A 88 -12.71 0.11 12.88
CA ARG A 88 -13.39 1.31 13.42
C ARG A 88 -13.96 2.20 12.33
N ALA A 89 -13.27 2.34 11.21
CA ALA A 89 -13.70 3.19 10.09
C ALA A 89 -14.82 2.57 9.23
N GLY A 90 -15.04 1.25 9.34
CA GLY A 90 -15.88 0.46 8.46
C GLY A 90 -15.23 0.20 7.08
N ARG A 91 -15.81 -0.73 6.31
CA ARG A 91 -15.30 -1.07 4.98
C ARG A 91 -15.57 0.06 3.98
N ARG A 92 -14.51 0.75 3.56
CA ARG A 92 -14.54 1.83 2.56
C ARG A 92 -13.81 1.51 1.25
N CYS A 93 -13.06 0.42 1.22
CA CYS A 93 -12.36 -0.08 0.04
C CYS A 93 -13.11 -1.25 -0.59
N SER A 94 -12.92 -1.47 -1.89
CA SER A 94 -13.46 -2.62 -2.62
C SER A 94 -12.51 -3.82 -2.62
N SER A 95 -11.22 -3.60 -2.37
CA SER A 95 -10.21 -4.66 -2.36
C SER A 95 -9.08 -4.39 -1.35
N ILE A 96 -8.42 -5.47 -0.92
CA ILE A 96 -7.14 -5.43 -0.21
C ILE A 96 -6.08 -5.96 -1.18
N VAL A 97 -5.02 -5.20 -1.41
CA VAL A 97 -4.02 -5.50 -2.45
C VAL A 97 -2.63 -5.30 -1.86
N GLY A 98 -1.69 -6.20 -2.16
CA GLY A 98 -0.31 -6.08 -1.68
C GLY A 98 0.36 -7.44 -1.54
N PRO A 99 1.53 -7.51 -0.89
CA PRO A 99 2.24 -8.77 -0.66
C PRO A 99 1.34 -9.81 0.05
N ALA A 100 1.42 -11.07 -0.39
CA ALA A 100 0.48 -12.11 0.02
C ALA A 100 0.36 -12.28 1.54
N GLY A 101 1.49 -12.26 2.27
CA GLY A 101 1.50 -12.40 3.74
C GLY A 101 0.75 -11.29 4.48
N PRO A 102 1.20 -10.03 4.42
CA PRO A 102 0.50 -8.90 5.03
C PRO A 102 -0.95 -8.75 4.59
N THR A 103 -1.26 -8.97 3.30
CA THR A 103 -2.62 -8.90 2.76
C THR A 103 -3.52 -9.98 3.35
N ALA A 104 -3.06 -11.23 3.40
CA ALA A 104 -3.82 -12.34 3.95
C ALA A 104 -4.06 -12.16 5.47
N GLU A 105 -3.03 -11.72 6.21
CA GLU A 105 -3.17 -11.45 7.64
C GLU A 105 -4.12 -10.28 7.92
N LEU A 106 -4.03 -9.20 7.12
CA LEU A 106 -4.95 -8.07 7.22
C LEU A 106 -6.39 -8.53 6.94
N TRP A 107 -6.61 -9.33 5.89
CA TRP A 107 -7.92 -9.88 5.58
C TRP A 107 -8.47 -10.76 6.71
N ARG A 108 -7.66 -11.69 7.23
CA ARG A 108 -8.04 -12.57 8.35
C ARG A 108 -8.52 -11.80 9.58
N LEU A 109 -7.95 -10.62 9.84
CA LEU A 109 -8.36 -9.75 10.95
C LEU A 109 -9.63 -8.93 10.67
N LEU A 110 -9.97 -8.71 9.39
CA LEU A 110 -11.09 -7.86 8.96
C LEU A 110 -12.36 -8.66 8.62
N GLU A 111 -12.20 -9.85 8.06
CA GLU A 111 -13.29 -10.74 7.64
C GLU A 111 -14.39 -10.91 8.70
N PRO A 112 -14.09 -11.12 10.00
CA PRO A 112 -15.14 -11.34 11.00
C PRO A 112 -16.11 -10.17 11.17
N GLN A 113 -15.70 -8.94 10.80
CA GLN A 113 -16.57 -7.76 10.87
C GLN A 113 -17.02 -7.26 9.50
N TRP A 114 -16.24 -7.51 8.45
CA TRP A 114 -16.55 -7.03 7.10
C TRP A 114 -17.38 -8.03 6.29
N GLY A 115 -17.53 -9.26 6.78
CA GLY A 115 -18.17 -10.34 6.05
C GLY A 115 -17.23 -11.01 5.05
N PRO A 116 -17.71 -12.00 4.28
CA PRO A 116 -16.86 -12.78 3.39
C PRO A 116 -16.35 -11.96 2.21
N ALA A 117 -15.17 -12.34 1.71
CA ALA A 117 -14.65 -11.82 0.45
C ALA A 117 -15.42 -12.45 -0.71
N ARG A 118 -15.61 -11.66 -1.79
CA ARG A 118 -16.13 -12.20 -3.05
C ARG A 118 -15.17 -13.22 -3.67
N GLU A 119 -13.87 -12.98 -3.54
CA GLU A 119 -12.81 -13.79 -4.14
C GLU A 119 -11.52 -13.59 -3.32
N VAL A 120 -10.74 -14.66 -3.14
CA VAL A 120 -9.41 -14.62 -2.51
C VAL A 120 -8.39 -15.18 -3.50
N ARG A 121 -7.41 -14.36 -3.89
CA ARG A 121 -6.34 -14.73 -4.82
C ARG A 121 -5.03 -14.92 -4.06
N ALA A 122 -4.89 -16.07 -3.38
CA ALA A 122 -3.74 -16.35 -2.53
C ALA A 122 -2.41 -16.43 -3.31
N HIS A 123 -2.46 -16.80 -4.59
CA HIS A 123 -1.30 -16.95 -5.46
C HIS A 123 -1.43 -16.06 -6.69
N GLN A 124 -1.03 -14.80 -6.56
CA GLN A 124 -1.02 -13.84 -7.65
C GLN A 124 0.36 -13.16 -7.73
N PRO A 125 1.29 -13.68 -8.55
CA PRO A 125 2.65 -13.14 -8.62
C PRO A 125 2.66 -11.76 -9.27
N LEU A 126 3.48 -10.88 -8.72
CA LEU A 126 3.90 -9.64 -9.38
C LEU A 126 5.12 -9.94 -10.23
N MET A 127 5.05 -9.61 -11.52
CA MET A 127 6.13 -9.84 -12.48
C MET A 127 6.72 -8.51 -12.93
N VAL A 128 8.03 -8.50 -13.16
CA VAL A 128 8.76 -7.37 -13.73
C VAL A 128 9.55 -7.85 -14.94
N THR A 129 9.58 -7.03 -15.97
CA THR A 129 10.49 -7.18 -17.10
C THR A 129 11.56 -6.09 -17.00
N ASP A 130 12.82 -6.49 -16.88
CA ASP A 130 13.97 -5.59 -16.77
C ASP A 130 14.63 -5.30 -18.13
N ARG A 131 14.26 -6.09 -19.15
CA ARG A 131 14.74 -5.96 -20.53
C ARG A 131 13.61 -6.21 -21.53
N ALA A 132 13.79 -5.67 -22.74
CA ALA A 132 12.93 -5.98 -23.86
C ALA A 132 13.12 -7.46 -24.27
N ALA A 133 12.07 -8.07 -24.79
CA ALA A 133 12.14 -9.40 -25.35
C ALA A 133 12.95 -9.38 -26.65
N GLU A 134 13.95 -10.25 -26.78
CA GLU A 134 14.83 -10.30 -27.96
C GLU A 134 14.13 -10.83 -29.21
N HIS A 135 13.13 -11.70 -29.03
CA HIS A 135 12.49 -12.44 -30.12
C HIS A 135 11.00 -12.10 -30.29
N VAL A 136 10.49 -11.11 -29.55
CA VAL A 136 9.09 -10.68 -29.63
C VAL A 136 9.05 -9.25 -30.12
N ALA A 137 8.49 -9.05 -31.32
CA ALA A 137 8.27 -7.72 -31.85
C ALA A 137 7.30 -6.94 -30.94
N PRO A 138 7.66 -5.72 -30.46
CA PRO A 138 6.75 -4.91 -29.66
C PRO A 138 5.50 -4.53 -30.45
N ASP A 139 4.35 -4.53 -29.79
CA ASP A 139 3.12 -3.99 -30.38
C ASP A 139 3.28 -2.46 -30.59
N PRO A 140 3.15 -1.95 -31.83
CA PRO A 140 3.38 -0.54 -32.11
C PRO A 140 2.36 0.41 -31.43
N TYR A 141 1.21 -0.11 -31.01
CA TYR A 141 0.20 0.67 -30.29
C TYR A 141 0.47 0.75 -28.79
N VAL A 142 1.31 -0.15 -28.24
CA VAL A 142 1.74 -0.11 -26.84
C VAL A 142 2.92 0.85 -26.69
N ARG A 143 2.64 2.03 -26.14
CA ARG A 143 3.62 3.10 -25.96
C ARG A 143 3.87 3.37 -24.47
N ARG A 144 5.10 3.76 -24.15
CA ARG A 144 5.45 4.18 -22.78
C ARG A 144 4.61 5.40 -22.40
N VAL A 145 3.94 5.32 -21.24
CA VAL A 145 3.27 6.47 -20.62
C VAL A 145 4.30 7.59 -20.41
N ARG A 146 3.93 8.79 -20.81
CA ARG A 146 4.67 10.02 -20.52
C ARG A 146 3.75 10.99 -19.78
N LYS A 147 4.34 11.97 -19.08
CA LYS A 147 3.61 12.95 -18.28
C LYS A 147 3.20 14.20 -19.07
N ASP A 148 3.77 14.40 -20.26
CA ASP A 148 3.48 15.50 -21.19
C ASP A 148 2.15 15.31 -21.96
#